data_AF-A0A7C9KB47-F1
#
_entry.id   AF-A0A7C9KB47-F1
#
_cell.length_a   1.000
_cell.length_b   1.000
_cell.length_c   1.000
_cell.angle_alpha   90.00
_cell.angle_beta   90.00
_cell.angle_gamma   90.00
#
_symmetry.space_group_name_H-M   'P 1'
#
loop_
_entity.id
_entity.type
_entity.pdbx_description
1 polymer ?
#
loop_
_entity_poly.entity_id
_entity_poly.type
_entity_poly.pdbx_seq_one_letter_code
_entity_poly.pdbx_strand_id
1 'polypeptide(L)'
;MSKHQITTDRPTIVNTLTKLSPGAMVDIQLSANKQLRIKAKLVGYQEGAYFAFSLPQHIYAQQQDHMFEGKSCVIRMIVEGDAGLCVAFKTKLITINKKPQIMLFVEYPEQIEFIQLRHKSRINTHLPVVISEQQAASVSAEEASSNMLEGVVLDLSEGGCRIELAAPSQSLSMVFVQIILRFPLNPEKPIVLNGTIKSQQQTSDKLRVGIQFDANKQLKAVFNKLNMFNHPSLAA
;
A
#
# COMPACT_ATOMS: atom_id res chain seq x y z
N MET A 1 7.25 0.75 -15.34
CA MET A 1 8.54 0.34 -14.75
C MET A 1 8.77 1.17 -13.50
N SER A 2 8.79 0.54 -12.32
CA SER A 2 9.18 1.22 -11.07
C SER A 2 10.59 1.77 -11.25
N LYS A 3 10.83 3.02 -10.85
CA LYS A 3 12.19 3.54 -10.79
C LYS A 3 12.88 2.91 -9.57
N HIS A 4 14.02 2.30 -9.81
CA HIS A 4 14.87 1.70 -8.80
C HIS A 4 16.11 2.57 -8.66
N GLN A 5 16.38 3.05 -7.45
CA GLN A 5 17.61 3.80 -7.15
C GLN A 5 18.29 3.14 -5.96
N ILE A 6 19.58 2.85 -6.11
CA ILE A 6 20.39 2.25 -5.06
C ILE A 6 21.31 3.32 -4.49
N THR A 7 21.54 3.28 -3.18
CA THR A 7 22.57 4.09 -2.52
C THR A 7 23.39 3.27 -1.53
N THR A 8 24.69 3.56 -1.49
CA THR A 8 25.65 3.11 -0.47
C THR A 8 26.18 4.29 0.35
N ASP A 9 25.69 5.50 0.10
CA ASP A 9 26.10 6.70 0.82
C ASP A 9 25.58 6.66 2.26
N ARG A 10 26.50 6.58 3.23
CA ARG A 10 26.17 6.36 4.64
C ARG A 10 25.27 7.47 5.23
N PRO A 11 25.56 8.78 5.06
CA PRO A 11 24.66 9.84 5.52
C PRO A 11 23.25 9.70 4.95
N THR A 12 23.11 9.39 3.66
CA THR A 12 21.81 9.16 3.03
C THR A 12 21.08 7.96 3.63
N ILE A 13 21.80 6.85 3.86
CA ILE A 13 21.23 5.64 4.50
C ILE A 13 20.70 5.99 5.89
N VAL A 14 21.53 6.60 6.73
CA VAL A 14 21.16 6.97 8.10
C VAL A 14 19.98 7.93 8.10
N ASN A 15 20.02 9.01 7.31
CA ASN A 15 18.92 9.98 7.22
C ASN A 15 17.61 9.37 6.68
N THR A 16 17.70 8.32 5.86
CA THR A 16 16.52 7.62 5.35
C THR A 16 15.94 6.70 6.40
N LEU A 17 16.78 5.88 7.04
CA LEU A 17 16.34 4.87 7.99
C LEU A 17 15.93 5.47 9.35
N THR A 18 16.47 6.63 9.71
CA THR A 18 16.06 7.35 10.94
C THR A 18 14.66 7.92 10.90
N LYS A 19 14.08 8.10 9.71
CA LYS A 19 12.67 8.50 9.53
C LYS A 19 11.68 7.39 9.85
N LEU A 20 12.16 6.16 10.07
CA LEU A 20 11.31 5.03 10.39
C LEU A 20 10.90 5.08 11.86
N SER A 21 9.60 5.08 12.09
CA SER A 21 9.05 5.12 13.45
C SER A 21 8.89 3.71 14.01
N PRO A 22 9.25 3.46 15.28
CA PRO A 22 8.87 2.24 15.99
C PRO A 22 7.37 1.96 15.86
N GLY A 23 7.02 0.69 15.71
CA GLY A 23 5.66 0.22 15.43
C GLY A 23 5.30 0.16 13.95
N ALA A 24 6.10 0.76 13.05
CA ALA A 24 5.87 0.69 11.61
C ALA A 24 5.85 -0.77 11.10
N MET A 25 4.91 -1.06 10.21
CA MET A 25 4.79 -2.37 9.58
C MET A 25 5.81 -2.53 8.46
N VAL A 26 6.53 -3.67 8.46
CA VAL A 26 7.55 -4.00 7.48
C VAL A 26 7.27 -5.36 6.84
N ASP A 27 7.78 -5.57 5.63
CA ASP A 27 7.82 -6.87 4.97
C ASP A 27 9.23 -7.47 5.08
N ILE A 28 9.32 -8.68 5.65
CA ILE A 28 10.54 -9.48 5.68
C ILE A 28 10.40 -10.61 4.67
N GLN A 29 11.35 -10.73 3.76
CA GLN A 29 11.42 -11.82 2.80
C GLN A 29 12.62 -12.70 3.09
N LEU A 30 12.39 -13.95 3.46
CA LEU A 30 13.44 -14.95 3.70
C LEU A 30 13.89 -15.54 2.36
N SER A 31 15.20 -15.63 2.12
CA SER A 31 15.78 -15.87 0.77
C SER A 31 15.59 -17.29 0.19
N ALA A 32 14.61 -18.07 0.64
CA ALA A 32 14.30 -19.41 0.10
C ALA A 32 13.09 -19.44 -0.86
N ASN A 33 12.14 -18.50 -0.73
CA ASN A 33 10.95 -18.45 -1.57
C ASN A 33 10.70 -17.00 -2.03
N LYS A 34 10.78 -16.76 -3.35
CA LYS A 34 10.72 -15.39 -3.91
C LYS A 34 9.37 -14.68 -3.73
N GLN A 35 8.33 -15.38 -3.27
CA GLN A 35 6.99 -14.80 -3.15
C GLN A 35 6.55 -14.49 -1.71
N LEU A 36 7.05 -15.23 -0.71
CA LEU A 36 6.55 -15.07 0.65
C LEU A 36 7.13 -13.82 1.33
N ARG A 37 6.23 -12.95 1.78
CA ARG A 37 6.55 -11.76 2.57
C ARG A 37 5.87 -11.85 3.93
N ILE A 38 6.67 -11.71 4.96
CA ILE A 38 6.26 -11.84 6.35
C ILE A 38 6.07 -10.44 6.92
N LYS A 39 4.88 -10.17 7.44
CA LYS A 39 4.59 -8.91 8.12
C LYS A 39 5.21 -8.93 9.52
N ALA A 40 6.00 -7.91 9.82
CA ALA A 40 6.62 -7.67 11.12
C ALA A 40 6.45 -6.21 11.53
N LYS A 41 6.71 -5.90 12.80
CA LYS A 41 6.77 -4.52 13.29
C LYS A 41 8.20 -4.13 13.58
N LEU A 42 8.60 -2.93 13.18
CA LEU A 42 9.85 -2.33 13.64
C LEU A 42 9.76 -2.07 15.15
N VAL A 43 10.70 -2.61 15.92
CA VAL A 43 10.82 -2.30 17.36
C VAL A 43 11.83 -1.18 17.58
N GLY A 44 12.95 -1.23 16.85
CA GLY A 44 14.00 -0.22 16.93
C GLY A 44 15.25 -0.63 16.17
N TYR A 45 16.31 0.16 16.32
CA TYR A 45 17.60 -0.11 15.70
C TYR A 45 18.72 0.55 16.51
N GLN A 46 19.93 0.05 16.32
CA GLN A 46 21.16 0.71 16.71
C GLN A 46 21.96 0.96 15.43
N GLU A 47 22.24 2.23 15.14
CA GLU A 47 22.92 2.64 13.91
C GLU A 47 24.24 1.88 13.72
N GLY A 48 24.43 1.31 12.53
CA GLY A 48 25.62 0.54 12.19
C GLY A 48 25.72 -0.83 12.84
N ALA A 49 24.81 -1.20 13.74
CA ALA A 49 24.81 -2.49 14.42
C ALA A 49 23.65 -3.38 13.94
N TYR A 50 22.40 -3.03 14.27
CA TYR A 50 21.26 -3.91 13.98
C TYR A 50 19.92 -3.18 13.86
N PHE A 51 18.97 -3.85 13.22
CA PHE A 51 17.53 -3.61 13.37
C PHE A 51 16.88 -4.72 14.18
N ALA A 52 15.85 -4.38 14.96
CA ALA A 52 15.04 -5.31 15.74
C ALA A 52 13.58 -5.26 15.27
N PHE A 53 13.02 -6.43 14.95
CA PHE A 53 11.64 -6.58 14.49
C PHE A 53 10.86 -7.56 15.37
N SER A 54 9.60 -7.25 15.68
CA SER A 54 8.71 -8.19 16.37
C SER A 54 7.77 -8.89 15.39
N LEU A 55 7.56 -10.19 15.62
CA LEU A 55 6.66 -11.03 14.83
C LEU A 55 5.63 -11.73 15.73
N PRO A 56 4.40 -11.95 15.22
CA PRO A 56 3.46 -12.83 15.90
C PRO A 56 3.98 -14.27 16.01
N GLN A 57 3.71 -14.94 17.14
CA GLN A 57 4.15 -16.32 17.39
C GLN A 57 3.71 -17.30 16.29
N HIS A 58 2.47 -17.18 15.80
CA HIS A 58 1.93 -18.08 14.76
C HIS A 58 2.66 -17.95 13.43
N ILE A 59 3.11 -16.74 13.07
CA ILE A 59 3.88 -16.48 11.85
C ILE A 59 5.27 -17.12 11.95
N TYR A 60 5.93 -16.95 13.10
CA TYR A 60 7.21 -17.59 13.35
C TYR A 60 7.11 -19.12 13.27
N ALA A 61 6.08 -19.71 13.90
CA ALA A 61 5.87 -21.16 13.89
C ALA A 61 5.71 -21.71 12.45
N GLN A 62 5.04 -20.98 11.56
CA GLN A 62 4.88 -21.36 10.16
C GLN A 62 6.18 -21.26 9.32
N GLN A 63 7.17 -20.51 9.80
CA GLN A 63 8.37 -20.14 9.03
C GLN A 63 9.68 -20.55 9.71
N GLN A 64 9.57 -21.33 10.79
CA GLN A 64 10.69 -21.68 11.67
C GLN A 64 11.87 -22.30 10.91
N ASP A 65 11.60 -23.19 9.95
CA ASP A 65 12.62 -23.87 9.15
C ASP A 65 13.40 -22.93 8.21
N HIS A 66 12.93 -21.69 8.05
CA HIS A 66 13.55 -20.66 7.22
C HIS A 66 14.09 -19.49 8.02
N MET A 67 13.88 -19.47 9.34
CA MET A 67 14.31 -18.42 10.26
C MET A 67 15.42 -18.94 11.17
N PHE A 68 16.66 -18.79 10.73
CA PHE A 68 17.85 -19.16 11.50
C PHE A 68 18.98 -18.15 11.28
N GLU A 69 19.96 -18.14 12.18
CA GLU A 69 21.08 -17.20 12.17
C GLU A 69 21.91 -17.29 10.88
N GLY A 70 22.41 -16.16 10.39
CA GLY A 70 23.14 -16.04 9.13
C GLY A 70 22.27 -16.10 7.87
N LYS A 71 20.98 -16.45 7.98
CA LYS A 71 20.07 -16.52 6.83
C LYS A 71 19.87 -15.14 6.20
N SER A 72 20.09 -15.06 4.89
CA SER A 72 19.81 -13.84 4.12
C SER A 72 18.32 -13.54 4.06
N CYS A 73 17.97 -12.27 4.23
CA CYS A 73 16.63 -11.76 4.06
C CYS A 73 16.63 -10.37 3.39
N VAL A 74 15.46 -9.95 2.92
CA VAL A 74 15.23 -8.60 2.41
C VAL A 74 14.17 -7.94 3.27
N ILE A 75 14.49 -6.79 3.84
CA ILE A 75 13.57 -5.94 4.58
C ILE A 75 13.00 -4.91 3.61
N ARG A 76 11.68 -4.68 3.65
CA ARG A 76 11.00 -3.65 2.86
C ARG A 76 10.07 -2.85 3.74
N MET A 77 10.14 -1.53 3.61
CA MET A 77 9.43 -0.59 4.47
C MET A 77 8.87 0.51 3.61
N ILE A 78 7.63 0.90 3.89
CA ILE A 78 7.01 2.05 3.23
C ILE A 78 7.34 3.27 4.08
N VAL A 79 7.95 4.28 3.47
CA VAL A 79 8.17 5.56 4.12
C VAL A 79 6.87 6.36 4.00
N GLU A 80 6.32 6.81 5.13
CA GLU A 80 5.12 7.64 5.16
C GLU A 80 5.41 9.03 4.56
N GLY A 81 4.38 9.67 4.00
CA GLY A 81 4.44 11.11 3.69
C GLY A 81 4.43 11.51 2.23
N ASP A 82 4.97 10.73 1.28
CA ASP A 82 4.78 11.10 -0.13
C ASP A 82 5.05 9.96 -1.13
N ALA A 83 4.19 9.89 -2.15
CA ALA A 83 4.31 9.07 -3.36
C ALA A 83 4.37 7.52 -3.22
N GLY A 84 4.40 6.94 -2.02
CA GLY A 84 4.49 5.48 -1.85
C GLY A 84 5.88 4.97 -2.19
N LEU A 85 6.89 5.57 -1.56
CA LEU A 85 8.27 5.13 -1.66
C LEU A 85 8.49 3.93 -0.73
N CYS A 86 9.03 2.85 -1.29
CA CYS A 86 9.50 1.69 -0.53
C CYS A 86 11.01 1.76 -0.42
N VAL A 87 11.52 1.62 0.80
CA VAL A 87 12.95 1.41 1.07
C VAL A 87 13.15 -0.07 1.34
N ALA A 88 14.05 -0.68 0.58
CA ALA A 88 14.40 -2.08 0.69
C ALA A 88 15.90 -2.27 0.94
N PHE A 89 16.27 -3.29 1.71
CA PHE A 89 17.68 -3.67 1.85
C PHE A 89 17.82 -5.16 2.10
N LYS A 90 18.91 -5.74 1.58
CA LYS A 90 19.31 -7.11 1.84
C LYS A 90 20.18 -7.13 3.10
N THR A 91 19.93 -8.08 3.99
CA THR A 91 20.64 -8.23 5.26
C THR A 91 20.65 -9.71 5.69
N LYS A 92 21.28 -10.05 6.80
CA LYS A 92 21.24 -11.38 7.42
C LYS A 92 20.62 -11.33 8.80
N LEU A 93 19.95 -12.41 9.18
CA LEU A 93 19.52 -12.63 10.56
C LEU A 93 20.75 -12.80 11.46
N ILE A 94 20.86 -11.96 12.49
CA ILE A 94 21.86 -12.08 13.55
C ILE A 94 21.39 -13.13 14.55
N THR A 95 20.21 -12.93 15.14
CA THR A 95 19.66 -13.82 16.16
C THR A 95 18.13 -13.70 16.27
N ILE A 96 17.53 -14.66 16.96
CA ILE A 96 16.08 -14.78 17.18
C ILE A 96 15.81 -14.98 18.66
N ASN A 97 15.29 -13.94 19.31
CA ASN A 97 14.83 -14.04 20.70
C ASN A 97 13.36 -14.46 20.72
N LYS A 98 13.03 -15.51 21.48
CA LYS A 98 11.67 -16.08 21.50
C LYS A 98 10.79 -15.59 22.66
N LYS A 99 11.37 -14.88 23.62
CA LYS A 99 10.69 -14.37 24.82
C LYS A 99 11.03 -12.89 25.04
N PRO A 100 10.10 -12.06 25.56
CA PRO A 100 8.69 -12.38 25.84
C PRO A 100 7.82 -12.49 24.56
N GLN A 101 8.36 -12.13 23.40
CA GLN A 101 7.75 -12.26 22.08
C GLN A 101 8.85 -12.63 21.06
N ILE A 102 8.47 -13.06 19.85
CA ILE A 102 9.44 -13.30 18.78
C ILE A 102 10.04 -11.99 18.31
N MET A 103 11.36 -11.88 18.45
CA MET A 103 12.18 -10.73 18.09
C MET A 103 13.29 -11.20 17.14
N LEU A 104 13.30 -10.65 15.93
CA LEU A 104 14.35 -10.88 14.93
C LEU A 104 15.32 -9.72 14.97
N PHE A 105 16.60 -10.03 15.12
CA PHE A 105 17.70 -9.08 14.94
C PHE A 105 18.36 -9.31 13.59
N VAL A 106 18.59 -8.25 12.82
CA VAL A 106 19.28 -8.32 11.53
C VAL A 106 20.41 -7.30 11.46
N GLU A 107 21.40 -7.54 10.61
CA GLU A 107 22.50 -6.61 10.38
C GLU A 107 21.99 -5.26 9.86
N TYR A 108 22.62 -4.19 10.32
CA TYR A 108 22.39 -2.85 9.77
C TYR A 108 22.86 -2.80 8.31
N PRO A 109 22.07 -2.23 7.37
CA PRO A 109 22.41 -2.27 5.96
C PRO A 109 23.54 -1.32 5.60
N GLU A 110 24.42 -1.78 4.70
CA GLU A 110 25.43 -0.94 4.03
C GLU A 110 24.93 -0.37 2.71
N GLN A 111 23.80 -0.87 2.21
CA GLN A 111 23.19 -0.49 0.95
C GLN A 111 21.67 -0.53 1.09
N ILE A 112 20.99 0.49 0.59
CA ILE A 112 19.52 0.52 0.50
C ILE A 112 19.08 0.79 -0.94
N GLU A 113 17.87 0.36 -1.25
CA GLU A 113 17.20 0.53 -2.53
C GLU A 113 15.88 1.29 -2.32
N PHE A 114 15.69 2.33 -3.12
CA PHE A 114 14.47 3.10 -3.24
C PHE A 114 13.64 2.57 -4.40
N ILE A 115 12.40 2.18 -4.11
CA ILE A 115 11.46 1.59 -5.05
C ILE A 115 10.19 2.43 -5.05
N GLN A 116 9.94 3.12 -6.15
CA GLN A 116 8.72 3.89 -6.33
C GLN A 116 7.51 2.95 -6.54
N LEU A 117 6.69 2.74 -5.51
CA LEU A 117 5.55 1.81 -5.60
C LEU A 117 4.43 2.35 -6.49
N ARG A 118 4.38 3.67 -6.72
CA ARG A 118 3.30 4.31 -7.46
C ARG A 118 3.83 5.12 -8.64
N HIS A 119 3.27 4.83 -9.81
CA HIS A 119 3.50 5.61 -11.01
C HIS A 119 2.88 7.01 -10.97
N LYS A 120 1.85 7.20 -10.13
CA LYS A 120 1.07 8.44 -10.01
C LYS A 120 0.83 8.75 -8.54
N SER A 121 0.94 10.02 -8.16
CA SER A 121 0.63 10.47 -6.80
C SER A 121 -0.84 10.25 -6.49
N ARG A 122 -1.14 10.01 -5.21
CA ARG A 122 -2.49 9.86 -4.67
C ARG A 122 -2.75 11.01 -3.71
N ILE A 123 -3.89 11.66 -3.84
CA ILE A 123 -4.39 12.61 -2.84
C ILE A 123 -5.21 11.87 -1.80
N ASN A 124 -4.99 12.19 -0.54
CA ASN A 124 -5.91 11.80 0.52
C ASN A 124 -7.16 12.67 0.40
N THR A 125 -8.33 12.06 0.48
CA THR A 125 -9.61 12.76 0.37
C THR A 125 -10.69 12.01 1.13
N HIS A 126 -11.88 12.60 1.21
CA HIS A 126 -13.08 12.01 1.81
C HIS A 126 -14.29 12.26 0.90
N LEU A 127 -14.14 11.97 -0.40
CA LEU A 127 -15.21 12.18 -1.37
C LEU A 127 -16.29 11.09 -1.23
N PRO A 128 -17.59 11.46 -1.18
CA PRO A 128 -18.67 10.50 -1.30
C PRO A 128 -18.60 9.75 -2.62
N VAL A 129 -18.85 8.45 -2.58
CA VAL A 129 -18.84 7.57 -3.74
C VAL A 129 -19.95 6.53 -3.65
N VAL A 130 -20.54 6.24 -4.81
CA VAL A 130 -21.42 5.09 -5.00
C VAL A 130 -20.71 4.11 -5.92
N ILE A 131 -20.68 2.83 -5.57
CA ILE A 131 -20.22 1.76 -6.44
C ILE A 131 -21.38 0.83 -6.79
N SER A 132 -21.41 0.36 -8.03
CA SER A 132 -22.35 -0.64 -8.51
C SER A 132 -21.64 -1.72 -9.30
N GLU A 133 -22.17 -2.93 -9.26
CA GLU A 133 -21.67 -4.04 -10.06
C GLU A 133 -22.00 -3.82 -11.54
N GLN A 134 -21.02 -3.98 -12.42
CA GLN A 134 -21.30 -4.17 -13.84
C GLN A 134 -21.40 -5.66 -14.13
N GLN A 135 -22.62 -6.18 -14.31
CA GLN A 135 -22.80 -7.52 -14.84
C GLN A 135 -22.44 -7.53 -16.34
N ALA A 136 -21.67 -8.54 -16.75
CA ALA A 136 -21.04 -8.60 -18.08
C ALA A 136 -22.01 -8.80 -19.26
N ALA A 137 -23.32 -8.96 -19.04
CA ALA A 137 -24.31 -8.99 -20.11
C ALA A 137 -25.73 -8.70 -19.59
N SER A 138 -26.43 -7.81 -20.29
CA SER A 138 -27.89 -7.64 -20.34
C SER A 138 -28.68 -7.97 -19.07
N VAL A 139 -28.72 -7.02 -18.14
CA VAL A 139 -29.77 -6.96 -17.13
C VAL A 139 -30.51 -5.64 -17.31
N SER A 140 -31.84 -5.67 -17.23
CA SER A 140 -32.71 -4.50 -17.39
C SER A 140 -32.38 -3.42 -16.35
N ALA A 141 -32.60 -2.15 -16.70
CA ALA A 141 -32.27 -0.98 -15.89
C ALA A 141 -32.92 -0.97 -14.49
N GLU A 142 -33.93 -1.80 -14.26
CA GLU A 142 -34.68 -1.90 -13.01
C GLU A 142 -33.97 -2.78 -11.96
N GLU A 143 -33.25 -3.83 -12.37
CA GLU A 143 -32.52 -4.74 -11.45
C GLU A 143 -31.14 -4.20 -11.04
N ALA A 144 -30.55 -3.32 -11.86
CA ALA A 144 -29.28 -2.63 -11.57
C ALA A 144 -29.34 -1.69 -10.35
N SER A 145 -30.56 -1.31 -9.92
CA SER A 145 -30.78 -0.43 -8.77
C SER A 145 -30.56 -1.11 -7.41
N SER A 146 -30.54 -2.44 -7.35
CA SER A 146 -30.53 -3.21 -6.09
C SER A 146 -29.15 -3.42 -5.45
N ASN A 147 -28.05 -3.23 -6.21
CA ASN A 147 -26.68 -3.52 -5.77
C ASN A 147 -25.77 -2.27 -5.72
N MET A 148 -26.32 -1.13 -5.29
CA MET A 148 -25.51 0.08 -5.04
C MET A 148 -24.96 0.09 -3.62
N LEU A 149 -23.65 0.29 -3.49
CA LEU A 149 -23.00 0.45 -2.19
C LEU A 149 -22.44 1.86 -2.08
N GLU A 150 -22.77 2.54 -0.99
CA GLU A 150 -22.25 3.86 -0.67
C GLU A 150 -20.98 3.76 0.20
N GLY A 151 -20.09 4.73 0.03
CA GLY A 151 -18.93 4.86 0.87
C GLY A 151 -18.16 6.15 0.64
N VAL A 152 -16.90 6.12 1.08
CA VAL A 152 -16.01 7.27 1.07
C VAL A 152 -14.69 6.90 0.39
N VAL A 153 -14.27 7.70 -0.58
CA VAL A 153 -12.93 7.62 -1.16
C VAL A 153 -11.93 8.13 -0.13
N LEU A 154 -11.00 7.28 0.32
CA LEU A 154 -9.92 7.62 1.25
C LEU A 154 -8.70 8.21 0.53
N ASP A 155 -8.40 7.69 -0.66
CA ASP A 155 -7.37 8.25 -1.53
C ASP A 155 -7.73 8.10 -3.02
N LEU A 156 -7.26 9.03 -3.84
CA LEU A 156 -7.56 9.12 -5.26
C LEU A 156 -6.30 9.46 -6.07
N SER A 157 -6.11 8.80 -7.20
CA SER A 157 -5.12 9.12 -8.23
C SER A 157 -5.75 9.09 -9.62
N GLU A 158 -5.02 9.51 -10.64
CA GLU A 158 -5.44 9.34 -12.04
C GLU A 158 -5.77 7.88 -12.42
N GLY A 159 -5.13 6.89 -11.77
CA GLY A 159 -5.23 5.48 -12.15
C GLY A 159 -6.09 4.61 -11.24
N GLY A 160 -6.62 5.15 -10.14
CA GLY A 160 -7.37 4.37 -9.17
C GLY A 160 -7.61 5.10 -7.86
N CYS A 161 -8.39 4.45 -6.99
CA CYS A 161 -8.73 4.95 -5.67
C CYS A 161 -8.77 3.84 -4.62
N ARG A 162 -8.81 4.25 -3.35
CA ARG A 162 -9.17 3.40 -2.22
C ARG A 162 -10.49 3.90 -1.63
N ILE A 163 -11.46 3.00 -1.49
CA ILE A 163 -12.79 3.29 -0.94
C ILE A 163 -12.96 2.53 0.37
N GLU A 164 -13.57 3.18 1.35
CA GLU A 164 -14.10 2.56 2.56
C GLU A 164 -15.63 2.50 2.45
N LEU A 165 -16.18 1.30 2.61
CA LEU A 165 -17.61 1.01 2.62
C LEU A 165 -17.98 0.58 4.05
N ALA A 166 -19.20 0.90 4.49
CA ALA A 166 -19.78 0.22 5.65
C ALA A 166 -19.84 -1.28 5.34
N ALA A 167 -19.42 -2.15 6.27
CA ALA A 167 -19.27 -3.57 5.99
C ALA A 167 -20.57 -4.18 5.40
N PRO A 168 -20.56 -4.66 4.15
CA PRO A 168 -21.64 -5.51 3.67
C PRO A 168 -21.55 -6.86 4.38
N SER A 169 -22.69 -7.51 4.60
CA SER A 169 -22.80 -8.83 5.24
C SER A 169 -22.11 -9.97 4.46
N GLN A 170 -21.54 -9.68 3.29
CA GLN A 170 -20.87 -10.62 2.40
C GLN A 170 -19.61 -10.01 1.77
N SER A 171 -18.60 -10.85 1.55
CA SER A 171 -17.42 -10.51 0.77
C SER A 171 -17.84 -10.14 -0.65
N LEU A 172 -17.32 -9.03 -1.19
CA LEU A 172 -17.56 -8.65 -2.57
C LEU A 172 -16.89 -9.67 -3.50
N SER A 173 -17.67 -10.46 -4.22
CA SER A 173 -17.20 -11.32 -5.33
C SER A 173 -16.80 -10.50 -6.58
N MET A 174 -17.01 -9.19 -6.53
CA MET A 174 -16.91 -8.26 -7.66
C MET A 174 -15.50 -8.15 -8.23
N VAL A 175 -15.37 -8.37 -9.53
CA VAL A 175 -14.14 -8.10 -10.28
C VAL A 175 -14.22 -6.75 -11.00
N PHE A 176 -15.40 -6.38 -11.54
CA PHE A 176 -15.63 -5.15 -12.30
C PHE A 176 -16.74 -4.30 -11.68
N VAL A 177 -16.48 -3.00 -11.53
CA VAL A 177 -17.38 -2.05 -10.86
C VAL A 177 -17.51 -0.77 -11.65
N GLN A 178 -18.71 -0.20 -11.64
CA GLN A 178 -18.94 1.20 -11.98
C GLN A 178 -18.87 2.03 -10.70
N ILE A 179 -18.29 3.21 -10.80
CA ILE A 179 -17.94 4.09 -9.70
C ILE A 179 -18.46 5.48 -10.04
N ILE A 180 -19.30 6.01 -9.17
CA ILE A 180 -19.91 7.33 -9.33
C ILE A 180 -19.30 8.24 -8.26
N LEU A 181 -18.32 9.06 -8.66
CA LEU A 181 -17.67 10.04 -7.80
C LEU A 181 -18.50 11.33 -7.77
N ARG A 182 -18.93 11.73 -6.57
CA ARG A 182 -19.66 12.98 -6.36
C ARG A 182 -18.74 14.01 -5.71
N PHE A 183 -18.48 15.11 -6.42
CA PHE A 183 -17.70 16.22 -5.87
C PHE A 183 -18.65 17.19 -5.14
N PRO A 184 -18.40 17.53 -3.86
CA PRO A 184 -19.31 18.39 -3.10
C PRO A 184 -19.56 19.77 -3.73
N LEU A 185 -18.58 20.31 -4.44
CA LEU A 185 -18.68 21.60 -5.12
C LEU A 185 -19.49 21.55 -6.42
N ASN A 186 -19.81 20.35 -6.94
CA ASN A 186 -20.58 20.17 -8.16
C ASN A 186 -21.33 18.83 -8.14
N PRO A 187 -22.31 18.64 -7.23
CA PRO A 187 -22.99 17.37 -7.03
C PRO A 187 -23.81 16.94 -8.26
N GLU A 188 -24.28 17.90 -9.04
CA GLU A 188 -25.08 17.70 -10.26
C GLU A 188 -24.27 17.14 -11.45
N LYS A 189 -22.93 17.13 -11.36
CA LYS A 189 -22.05 16.60 -12.41
C LYS A 189 -21.12 15.53 -11.84
N PRO A 190 -21.65 14.34 -11.51
CA PRO A 190 -20.82 13.24 -11.04
C PRO A 190 -19.86 12.77 -12.15
N ILE A 191 -18.70 12.26 -11.73
CA ILE A 191 -17.79 11.56 -12.64
C ILE A 191 -18.07 10.06 -12.53
N VAL A 192 -18.46 9.46 -13.65
CA VAL A 192 -18.68 8.01 -13.75
C VAL A 192 -17.44 7.36 -14.33
N LEU A 193 -16.91 6.38 -13.60
CA LEU A 193 -15.72 5.60 -13.94
C LEU A 193 -16.06 4.12 -13.91
N ASN A 194 -15.41 3.35 -14.77
CA ASN A 194 -15.36 1.90 -14.62
C ASN A 194 -14.00 1.51 -14.04
N GLY A 195 -13.95 0.39 -13.34
CA GLY A 195 -12.70 -0.12 -12.79
C GLY A 195 -12.76 -1.56 -12.32
N THR A 196 -11.59 -2.07 -11.98
CA THR A 196 -11.39 -3.44 -11.48
C THR A 196 -10.94 -3.40 -10.02
N ILE A 197 -11.56 -4.21 -9.16
CA ILE A 197 -11.09 -4.38 -7.77
C ILE A 197 -9.74 -5.11 -7.81
N LYS A 198 -8.70 -4.51 -7.21
CA LYS A 198 -7.34 -5.07 -7.12
C LYS A 198 -6.96 -5.53 -5.72
N SER A 199 -7.65 -5.06 -4.69
CA SER A 199 -7.40 -5.48 -3.31
C SER A 199 -8.65 -5.27 -2.45
N GLN A 200 -8.83 -6.14 -1.46
CA GLN A 200 -9.87 -6.00 -0.44
C GLN A 200 -9.26 -6.23 0.94
N GLN A 201 -9.65 -5.42 1.91
CA GLN A 201 -9.27 -5.56 3.31
C GLN A 201 -10.52 -5.40 4.18
N GLN A 202 -10.96 -6.49 4.79
CA GLN A 202 -12.10 -6.53 5.68
C GLN A 202 -11.65 -6.38 7.13
N THR A 203 -12.38 -5.56 7.88
CA THR A 203 -12.35 -5.49 9.34
C THR A 203 -13.75 -5.83 9.87
N SER A 204 -13.95 -5.86 11.19
CA SER A 204 -15.25 -6.22 11.78
C SER A 204 -16.39 -5.29 11.34
N ASP A 205 -16.11 -4.02 11.05
CA ASP A 205 -17.09 -2.96 10.79
C ASP A 205 -16.95 -2.32 9.39
N LYS A 206 -15.79 -2.47 8.74
CA LYS A 206 -15.47 -1.77 7.49
C LYS A 206 -14.88 -2.70 6.44
N LEU A 207 -15.26 -2.44 5.18
CA LEU A 207 -14.64 -3.02 4.01
C LEU A 207 -13.86 -1.95 3.25
N ARG A 208 -12.56 -2.15 3.07
CA ARG A 208 -11.71 -1.30 2.23
C ARG A 208 -11.42 -1.99 0.92
N VAL A 209 -11.71 -1.32 -0.20
CA VAL A 209 -11.43 -1.81 -1.54
C VAL A 209 -10.47 -0.88 -2.27
N GLY A 210 -9.48 -1.46 -2.94
CA GLY A 210 -8.59 -0.76 -3.86
C GLY A 210 -9.03 -1.04 -5.28
N ILE A 211 -9.35 0.01 -6.04
CA ILE A 211 -9.89 -0.10 -7.39
C ILE A 211 -8.93 0.57 -8.37
N GLN A 212 -8.62 -0.13 -9.47
CA GLN A 212 -7.92 0.43 -10.62
C GLN A 212 -8.94 0.90 -11.65
N PHE A 213 -8.85 2.15 -12.09
CA PHE A 213 -9.77 2.69 -13.09
C PHE A 213 -9.38 2.27 -14.51
N ASP A 214 -10.39 2.13 -15.35
CA ASP A 214 -10.22 2.20 -16.80
C ASP A 214 -9.83 3.63 -17.21
N ALA A 215 -9.22 3.77 -18.38
CA ALA A 215 -8.74 5.08 -18.84
C ALA A 215 -9.91 6.07 -18.99
N ASN A 216 -9.94 7.12 -18.17
CA ASN A 216 -10.97 8.16 -18.20
C ASN A 216 -10.39 9.57 -18.39
N LYS A 217 -10.90 10.32 -19.38
CA LYS A 217 -10.42 11.68 -19.72
C LYS A 217 -10.90 12.76 -18.74
N GLN A 218 -12.08 12.60 -18.15
CA GLN A 218 -12.66 13.60 -17.23
C GLN A 218 -11.88 13.65 -15.91
N LEU A 219 -11.51 12.49 -15.36
CA LEU A 219 -10.71 12.43 -14.14
C LEU A 219 -9.32 13.07 -14.33
N LYS A 220 -8.67 12.84 -15.47
CA LYS A 220 -7.40 13.50 -15.83
C LYS A 220 -7.53 15.02 -15.82
N ALA A 221 -8.62 15.56 -16.36
CA ALA A 221 -8.87 17.00 -16.36
C ALA A 221 -9.05 17.57 -14.94
N VAL A 222 -9.66 16.81 -14.02
CA VAL A 222 -9.76 17.20 -12.59
C VAL A 222 -8.37 17.27 -11.94
N PHE A 223 -7.54 16.24 -12.12
CA PHE A 223 -6.17 16.23 -11.58
C PHE A 223 -5.31 17.37 -12.15
N ASN A 224 -5.48 17.70 -13.43
CA ASN A 224 -4.80 18.84 -14.04
C ASN A 224 -5.24 20.19 -13.43
N LYS A 225 -6.54 20.37 -13.16
CA LYS A 225 -7.09 21.61 -12.56
C LYS A 225 -6.72 21.80 -11.10
N LEU A 226 -6.49 20.71 -10.35
CA LEU A 226 -6.11 20.75 -8.94
C LEU A 226 -4.62 21.13 -8.70
N ASN A 227 -3.90 21.63 -9.72
CA ASN A 227 -2.49 22.03 -9.62
C ASN A 227 -1.54 20.94 -9.10
N MET A 228 -1.83 19.65 -9.35
CA MET A 228 -0.92 18.56 -9.00
C MET A 228 0.27 18.37 -9.96
N PHE A 229 0.50 19.30 -10.89
CA PHE A 229 1.57 19.25 -11.88
C PHE A 229 2.40 20.55 -12.05
N ASN A 230 2.32 21.52 -11.13
CA ASN A 230 3.30 22.59 -11.08
C ASN A 230 4.33 22.34 -9.97
N HIS A 231 5.34 21.51 -10.27
CA HIS A 231 6.67 21.69 -9.68
C HIS A 231 7.65 22.00 -10.81
N PRO A 232 7.91 23.29 -11.10
CA PRO A 232 9.18 23.69 -11.70
C PRO A 232 10.17 23.93 -10.56
N SER A 233 10.87 22.90 -10.10
CA SER A 233 12.11 23.06 -9.30
C SER A 233 12.92 21.76 -9.24
N LEU A 234 13.40 21.31 -10.40
CA LEU A 234 14.71 20.64 -10.56
C LEU A 234 15.35 21.21 -11.84
N ALA A 235 15.31 22.54 -11.93
CA ALA A 235 16.14 23.36 -12.80
C ALA A 235 16.88 24.35 -11.90
N ALA A 236 17.94 23.85 -11.28
CA ALA A 236 19.13 24.53 -10.75
C ALA A 236 19.93 23.49 -9.96
#